data_AF-A0A7S1M1Q4-F1
#
_entry.id   AF-A0A7S1M1Q4-F1
#
_cell.length_a   1.000
_cell.length_b   1.000
_cell.length_c   1.000
_cell.angle_alpha   90.00
_cell.angle_beta   90.00
_cell.angle_gamma   90.00
#
_symmetry.space_group_name_H-M   'P 1'
#
loop_
_entity.id
_entity.type
_entity.pdbx_description
1 polymer ?
#
loop_
_entity_poly.entity_id
_entity_poly.type
_entity_poly.pdbx_seq_one_letter_code
_entity_poly.pdbx_strand_id
1 'polypeptide(L)'
;MVDLGDVPLAQVLGFTTEARARPCCRSWSDHLRESLCLDHRVRVKRAVHELGVLPYHHSAVRELGHEFEECITYQFEFHDDGRYGMQWTRTFDGWTSQNEQQVGTWRIVRDQVRCETTEGPPAERDCVRFAEPGLAFE
;
A
#
# COMPACT_ATOMS: atom_id res chain seq x y z
N MET A 1 10.42 -17.39 -14.93
CA MET A 1 9.28 -17.20 -14.01
C MET A 1 8.02 -17.33 -14.85
N VAL A 2 7.24 -18.39 -14.65
CA VAL A 2 6.09 -18.72 -15.53
C VAL A 2 4.94 -17.80 -15.18
N ASP A 3 4.48 -17.01 -16.14
CA ASP A 3 3.26 -16.21 -16.03
C ASP A 3 2.05 -17.13 -16.21
N LEU A 4 1.59 -17.68 -15.09
CA LEU A 4 0.30 -18.37 -15.03
C LEU A 4 -0.77 -17.28 -15.03
N GLY A 5 -1.33 -16.98 -16.19
CA GLY A 5 -2.40 -15.97 -16.30
C GLY A 5 -3.56 -16.21 -15.32
N ASP A 6 -4.41 -15.20 -15.15
CA ASP A 6 -5.45 -15.17 -14.10
C ASP A 6 -6.45 -16.33 -14.14
N VAL A 7 -6.70 -16.91 -15.33
CA VAL A 7 -7.69 -17.98 -15.54
C VAL A 7 -7.25 -19.32 -14.92
N PRO A 8 -6.04 -19.85 -15.20
CA PRO A 8 -5.49 -21.01 -14.48
C PRO A 8 -5.47 -20.86 -12.96
N LEU A 9 -5.09 -19.68 -12.46
CA LEU A 9 -5.00 -19.42 -11.02
C LEU A 9 -6.40 -19.45 -10.37
N ALA A 10 -7.40 -18.85 -11.00
CA ALA A 10 -8.78 -18.89 -10.53
C ALA A 10 -9.34 -20.32 -10.46
N GLN A 11 -9.00 -21.18 -11.43
CA GLN A 11 -9.44 -22.58 -11.43
C GLN A 11 -8.78 -23.39 -10.30
N VAL A 12 -7.47 -23.20 -10.08
CA VAL A 12 -6.73 -23.84 -8.99
C VAL A 12 -7.28 -23.42 -7.63
N LEU A 13 -7.55 -22.13 -7.44
CA LEU A 13 -8.17 -21.61 -6.22
C LEU A 13 -9.62 -22.10 -6.04
N GLY A 14 -10.37 -22.23 -7.13
CA GLY A 14 -11.72 -22.81 -7.11
C GLY A 14 -11.72 -24.26 -6.64
N PHE A 15 -10.78 -25.07 -7.12
CA PHE A 15 -10.64 -26.46 -6.71
C PHE A 15 -10.21 -26.61 -5.25
N THR A 16 -9.25 -25.81 -4.78
CA THR A 16 -8.78 -25.89 -3.38
C THR A 16 -9.80 -25.39 -2.37
N THR A 17 -10.74 -24.55 -2.79
CA THR A 17 -11.80 -24.02 -1.93
C THR A 17 -13.04 -24.94 -1.87
N GLU A 18 -13.17 -25.91 -2.77
CA GLU A 18 -14.28 -26.88 -2.81
C GLU A 18 -14.33 -27.74 -1.54
N ALA A 19 -15.50 -27.76 -0.88
CA ALA A 19 -15.67 -28.39 0.44
C ALA A 19 -15.29 -29.88 0.48
N ARG A 20 -15.48 -30.59 -0.64
CA ARG A 20 -15.18 -32.02 -0.77
C ARG A 20 -13.68 -32.31 -0.96
N ALA A 21 -12.94 -31.36 -1.53
CA ALA A 21 -11.50 -31.47 -1.77
C ALA A 21 -10.65 -30.95 -0.59
N ARG A 22 -11.24 -30.16 0.33
CA ARG A 22 -10.53 -29.58 1.49
C ARG A 22 -9.67 -30.56 2.30
N PRO A 23 -10.11 -31.80 2.61
CA PRO A 23 -9.29 -32.71 3.43
C PRO A 23 -8.01 -33.17 2.73
N CYS A 24 -8.05 -33.40 1.41
CA CYS A 24 -6.89 -33.87 0.64
C CYS A 24 -6.04 -32.72 0.08
N CYS A 25 -6.61 -31.53 -0.04
CA CYS A 25 -5.93 -30.34 -0.58
C CYS A 25 -5.46 -29.36 0.49
N ARG A 26 -5.59 -29.66 1.79
CA ARG A 26 -5.25 -28.71 2.86
C ARG A 26 -3.79 -28.24 2.78
N SER A 27 -2.83 -29.18 2.70
CA SER A 27 -1.41 -28.84 2.58
C SER A 27 -1.11 -28.03 1.32
N TRP A 28 -1.81 -28.32 0.22
CA TRP A 28 -1.63 -27.60 -1.04
C TRP A 28 -2.26 -26.21 -1.01
N SER A 29 -3.42 -26.05 -0.37
CA SER A 29 -4.05 -24.76 -0.11
C SER A 29 -3.21 -23.89 0.81
N ASP A 30 -2.65 -24.46 1.88
CA ASP A 30 -1.77 -23.75 2.81
C ASP A 30 -0.50 -23.31 2.07
N HIS A 31 0.13 -24.20 1.29
CA HIS A 31 1.28 -23.87 0.45
C HIS A 31 0.98 -22.77 -0.58
N LEU A 32 -0.19 -22.79 -1.24
CA LEU A 32 -0.59 -21.75 -2.19
C LEU A 32 -0.83 -20.41 -1.49
N ARG A 33 -1.46 -20.41 -0.32
CA ARG A 33 -1.70 -19.20 0.48
C ARG A 33 -0.40 -18.57 0.95
N GLU A 34 0.55 -19.38 1.41
CA GLU A 34 1.89 -18.94 1.80
C GLU A 34 2.67 -18.43 0.59
N SER A 35 2.76 -19.22 -0.49
CA SER A 35 3.57 -18.89 -1.67
C SER A 35 3.08 -17.64 -2.42
N LEU A 36 1.78 -17.36 -2.36
CA LEU A 36 1.17 -16.19 -2.99
C LEU A 36 0.85 -15.06 -1.99
N CYS A 37 1.28 -15.21 -0.73
CA CYS A 37 1.01 -14.26 0.36
C CYS A 37 -0.46 -13.84 0.48
N LEU A 38 -1.40 -14.76 0.18
CA LEU A 38 -2.83 -14.44 0.08
C LEU A 38 -3.42 -14.00 1.41
N ASP A 39 -2.92 -14.53 2.53
CA ASP A 39 -3.42 -14.19 3.85
C ASP A 39 -3.16 -12.72 4.19
N HIS A 40 -1.99 -12.19 3.82
CA HIS A 40 -1.67 -10.76 4.01
C HIS A 40 -2.58 -9.88 3.15
N ARG A 41 -2.79 -10.25 1.89
CA ARG A 41 -3.69 -9.53 0.98
C ARG A 41 -5.13 -9.50 1.50
N VAL A 42 -5.63 -10.64 1.95
CA VAL A 42 -6.97 -10.76 2.52
C VAL A 42 -7.10 -9.91 3.78
N ARG A 43 -6.09 -9.93 4.67
CA ARG A 43 -6.09 -9.10 5.89
C ARG A 43 -6.13 -7.61 5.57
N VAL A 44 -5.30 -7.13 4.65
CA VAL A 44 -5.28 -5.70 4.26
C VAL A 44 -6.60 -5.30 3.63
N LYS A 45 -7.09 -6.05 2.63
CA LYS A 45 -8.37 -5.73 1.98
C LYS A 45 -9.54 -5.73 2.96
N ARG A 46 -9.57 -6.71 3.87
CA ARG A 46 -10.58 -6.78 4.91
C ARG A 46 -10.51 -5.58 5.85
N ALA A 47 -9.32 -5.21 6.30
CA ALA A 47 -9.12 -4.06 7.18
C ALA A 47 -9.56 -2.75 6.51
N VAL A 48 -9.21 -2.52 5.24
CA VAL A 48 -9.64 -1.34 4.48
C VAL A 48 -11.17 -1.32 4.36
N HIS A 49 -11.79 -2.45 4.01
CA HIS A 49 -13.24 -2.53 3.86
C HIS A 49 -13.99 -2.29 5.18
N GLU A 50 -13.50 -2.85 6.29
CA GLU A 50 -14.12 -2.70 7.61
C GLU A 50 -13.96 -1.27 8.18
N LEU A 51 -12.83 -0.61 7.93
CA LEU A 51 -12.54 0.73 8.45
C LEU A 51 -12.95 1.86 7.50
N GLY A 52 -13.18 1.57 6.23
CA GLY A 52 -13.36 2.54 5.14
C GLY A 52 -12.05 3.23 4.72
N VAL A 53 -11.15 3.46 5.67
CA VAL A 53 -9.80 4.00 5.46
C VAL A 53 -8.80 3.24 6.33
N LEU A 54 -7.71 2.77 5.73
CA LEU A 54 -6.58 2.19 6.45
C LEU A 54 -5.44 3.20 6.53
N PRO A 55 -5.19 3.84 7.69
CA PRO A 55 -4.06 4.72 7.87
C PRO A 55 -2.76 3.92 8.06
N TYR A 56 -1.67 4.40 7.50
CA TYR A 56 -0.32 3.87 7.71
C TYR A 56 0.67 5.01 7.84
N HIS A 57 1.61 4.91 8.79
CA HIS A 57 2.64 5.92 8.97
C HIS A 57 4.02 5.27 8.98
N HIS A 58 4.98 5.94 8.38
CA HIS A 58 6.38 5.57 8.43
C HIS A 58 7.22 6.82 8.67
N SER A 59 8.16 6.74 9.60
CA SER A 59 9.13 7.80 9.84
C SER A 59 10.55 7.25 9.84
N ALA A 60 11.48 8.07 9.36
CA ALA A 60 12.91 7.81 9.37
C ALA A 60 13.62 9.04 9.94
N VAL A 61 14.56 8.80 10.85
CA VAL A 61 15.35 9.85 11.50
C VAL A 61 16.82 9.66 11.13
N ARG A 62 17.49 10.77 10.79
CA ARG A 62 18.91 10.84 10.48
C ARG A 62 19.58 11.88 11.37
N GLU A 63 20.50 11.44 12.22
CA GLU A 63 21.36 12.33 13.00
C GLU A 63 22.34 13.06 12.09
N LEU A 64 22.43 14.38 12.23
CA LEU A 64 23.27 15.26 11.42
C LEU A 64 24.33 16.00 12.27
N GLY A 65 24.22 15.95 13.59
CA GLY A 65 25.15 16.56 14.53
C GLY A 65 24.71 16.36 15.98
N HIS A 66 25.44 16.94 16.92
CA HIS A 66 25.06 16.94 18.33
C HIS A 66 23.73 17.71 18.48
N GLU A 67 22.65 17.00 18.79
CA GLU A 67 21.28 17.55 18.93
C GLU A 67 20.68 18.13 17.65
N PHE A 68 21.11 17.67 16.47
CA PHE A 68 20.50 18.07 15.20
C PHE A 68 20.06 16.83 14.40
N GLU A 69 18.76 16.68 14.21
CA GLU A 69 18.15 15.54 13.54
C GLU A 69 17.30 15.97 12.35
N GLU A 70 17.39 15.19 11.28
CA GLU A 70 16.46 15.26 10.17
C GLU A 70 15.44 14.13 10.31
N CYS A 71 14.16 14.48 10.26
CA CYS A 71 13.06 13.52 10.26
C CYS A 71 12.31 13.58 8.93
N ILE A 72 12.09 12.41 8.33
CA ILE A 72 11.24 12.24 7.16
C ILE A 72 10.04 11.40 7.59
N THR A 73 8.84 11.89 7.35
CA THR A 73 7.59 11.20 7.68
C THR A 73 6.73 11.03 6.44
N TYR A 74 6.19 9.84 6.27
CA TYR A 74 5.17 9.48 5.29
C TYR A 74 3.90 9.07 6.02
N GLN A 75 2.80 9.71 5.71
CA GLN A 75 1.47 9.38 6.24
C GLN A 75 0.58 8.99 5.07
N PHE A 76 0.11 7.75 5.06
CA PHE A 76 -0.73 7.17 4.03
C PHE A 76 -2.15 6.94 4.54
N GLU A 77 -3.11 7.10 3.64
CA GLU A 77 -4.50 6.72 3.81
C GLU A 77 -4.92 5.86 2.61
N PHE A 78 -5.31 4.62 2.84
CA PHE A 78 -5.77 3.70 1.79
C PHE A 78 -7.29 3.52 1.88
N HIS A 79 -8.01 3.83 0.81
CA HIS A 79 -9.47 3.75 0.73
C HIS A 79 -9.93 2.47 0.02
N ASP A 80 -11.12 1.98 0.35
CA ASP A 80 -11.71 0.74 -0.23
C ASP A 80 -12.03 0.88 -1.73
N ASP A 81 -12.24 2.11 -2.21
CA ASP A 81 -12.45 2.40 -3.63
C ASP A 81 -11.16 2.39 -4.46
N GLY A 82 -10.03 2.02 -3.86
CA GLY A 82 -8.73 1.95 -4.52
C GLY A 82 -8.03 3.30 -4.61
N ARG A 83 -8.52 4.37 -3.99
CA ARG A 83 -7.79 5.64 -3.86
C ARG A 83 -6.84 5.62 -2.68
N TYR A 84 -5.73 6.34 -2.79
CA TYR A 84 -4.86 6.65 -1.65
C TYR A 84 -4.62 8.14 -1.53
N GLY A 85 -4.39 8.59 -0.29
CA GLY A 85 -3.78 9.86 0.04
C GLY A 85 -2.43 9.61 0.70
N MET A 86 -1.46 10.48 0.45
CA MET A 86 -0.18 10.48 1.15
C MET A 86 0.26 11.91 1.46
N GLN A 87 0.77 12.13 2.65
CA GLN A 87 1.50 13.34 3.00
C GLN A 87 2.95 12.99 3.37
N TRP A 88 3.87 13.61 2.66
CA TRP A 88 5.29 13.52 2.89
C TRP A 88 5.77 14.80 3.56
N THR A 89 6.47 14.67 4.68
CA THR A 89 7.02 15.82 5.40
C THR A 89 8.48 15.57 5.74
N ARG A 90 9.31 16.58 5.53
CA ARG A 90 10.72 16.62 5.95
C ARG A 90 10.91 17.73 6.95
N THR A 91 11.30 17.39 8.16
CA THR A 91 11.56 18.33 9.26
C THR A 91 13.01 18.24 9.71
N PHE A 92 13.51 19.32 10.29
CA PHE A 92 14.78 19.34 11.01
C PHE A 92 14.49 19.89 12.41
N ASP A 93 14.72 19.07 13.44
CA ASP A 93 14.27 19.29 14.82
C ASP A 93 12.79 19.76 14.92
N GLY A 94 12.56 21.08 14.88
CA GLY A 94 11.24 21.70 15.03
C GLY A 94 10.71 22.48 13.82
N TRP A 95 11.40 22.51 12.68
CA TRP A 95 10.93 23.24 11.49
C TRP A 95 10.70 22.32 10.28
N THR A 96 9.58 22.54 9.60
CA THR A 96 9.24 21.83 8.36
C THR A 96 9.97 22.49 7.19
N SER A 97 10.90 21.74 6.58
CA SER A 97 11.63 22.19 5.40
C SER A 97 10.85 21.92 4.12
N GLN A 98 10.20 20.76 4.03
CA GLN A 98 9.42 20.38 2.86
C GLN A 98 8.15 19.64 3.29
N ASN A 99 7.07 19.87 2.56
CA ASN A 99 5.79 19.22 2.73
C ASN A 99 5.17 19.03 1.35
N GLU A 100 4.76 17.82 1.04
CA GLU A 100 4.14 17.44 -0.24
C GLU A 100 2.94 16.52 0.03
N GLN A 101 1.86 16.76 -0.70
CA GLN A 101 0.71 15.87 -0.72
C GLN A 101 0.68 15.07 -2.03
N GLN A 102 0.24 13.83 -1.94
CA GLN A 102 0.00 12.97 -3.10
C GLN A 102 -1.37 12.34 -2.97
N VAL A 103 -2.06 12.22 -4.10
CA VAL A 103 -3.27 11.42 -4.21
C VAL A 103 -3.14 10.52 -5.42
N GLY A 104 -3.80 9.38 -5.40
CA GLY A 104 -3.75 8.49 -6.53
C GLY A 104 -4.53 7.22 -6.34
N THR A 105 -4.14 6.19 -7.07
CA THR A 105 -4.70 4.85 -6.94
C THR A 105 -3.71 3.90 -6.30
N TRP A 106 -4.21 2.94 -5.52
CA TRP A 106 -3.40 1.90 -4.94
C TRP A 106 -3.97 0.51 -5.25
N ARG A 107 -3.07 -0.47 -5.29
CA ARG A 107 -3.41 -1.88 -5.45
C ARG A 107 -2.31 -2.75 -4.88
N ILE A 108 -2.67 -3.97 -4.50
CA ILE A 108 -1.68 -4.96 -4.10
C ILE A 108 -1.23 -5.71 -5.36
N VAL A 109 0.05 -5.56 -5.71
CA VAL A 109 0.70 -6.31 -6.79
C VAL A 109 1.73 -7.21 -6.14
N ARG A 110 1.58 -8.53 -6.31
CA ARG A 110 2.38 -9.52 -5.55
C ARG A 110 2.26 -9.28 -4.04
N ASP A 111 3.34 -9.05 -3.34
CA ASP A 111 3.44 -8.82 -1.90
C ASP A 111 3.61 -7.34 -1.53
N GLN A 112 3.50 -6.44 -2.51
CA GLN A 112 3.76 -5.01 -2.33
C GLN A 112 2.53 -4.14 -2.58
N VAL A 113 2.48 -3.00 -1.91
CA VAL A 113 1.44 -1.99 -2.09
C VAL A 113 1.92 -1.01 -3.14
N ARG A 114 1.39 -1.18 -4.36
CA ARG A 114 1.73 -0.29 -5.46
C ARG A 114 0.82 0.93 -5.43
N CYS A 115 1.42 2.11 -5.38
CA CYS A 115 0.74 3.39 -5.48
C CYS A 115 1.09 4.06 -6.82
N GLU A 116 0.10 4.66 -7.48
CA GLU A 116 0.26 5.40 -8.72
C GLU A 116 -0.41 6.78 -8.54
N THR A 117 0.39 7.84 -8.53
CA THR A 117 -0.02 9.22 -8.29
C THR A 117 -0.82 9.76 -9.46
N THR A 118 -1.98 10.35 -9.17
CA THR A 118 -2.84 11.03 -10.14
C THR A 118 -2.79 12.53 -9.94
N GLU A 119 -3.44 13.27 -10.84
CA GLU A 119 -3.57 14.72 -10.69
C GLU A 119 -4.31 15.05 -9.39
N GLY A 120 -3.69 15.90 -8.56
CA GLY A 120 -4.28 16.39 -7.33
C GLY A 120 -5.39 17.42 -7.58
N PRO A 121 -6.19 17.75 -6.55
CA PRO A 121 -7.13 18.86 -6.66
C PRO A 121 -6.39 20.18 -6.95
N PRO A 122 -7.07 21.17 -7.56
CA PRO A 122 -6.46 22.47 -7.81
C PRO A 122 -5.92 23.06 -6.51
N ALA A 123 -4.61 23.36 -6.48
CA ALA A 123 -4.00 23.94 -5.30
C ALA A 123 -4.54 25.35 -5.06
N GLU A 124 -5.14 25.58 -3.89
CA GLU A 124 -5.37 26.95 -3.41
C GLU A 124 -4.03 27.59 -3.05
N ARG A 125 -3.95 28.93 -3.12
CA ARG A 125 -2.68 29.69 -3.02
C ARG A 125 -1.88 29.46 -1.73
N ASP A 126 -2.51 28.94 -0.69
CA ASP A 126 -1.91 28.70 0.63
C ASP A 126 -1.87 27.20 1.03
N CYS A 127 -2.16 26.28 0.10
CA CYS A 127 -2.15 24.85 0.37
C CYS A 127 -0.78 24.20 0.08
N VAL A 128 -0.52 23.09 0.77
CA VAL A 128 0.63 22.21 0.53
C VAL A 128 0.64 21.77 -0.94
N ARG A 129 1.83 21.76 -1.56
CA ARG A 129 1.99 21.38 -2.96
C ARG A 129 1.60 19.91 -3.17
N PHE A 130 0.82 19.65 -4.22
CA PHE A 130 0.60 18.30 -4.72
C PHE A 130 1.75 17.84 -5.62
N ALA A 131 2.11 16.56 -5.53
CA ALA A 131 3.06 15.93 -6.45
C ALA A 131 2.51 15.91 -7.88
N GLU A 132 3.43 15.81 -8.84
CA GLU A 132 3.07 15.65 -10.24
C GLU A 132 2.49 14.25 -10.51
N PRO A 133 1.51 14.13 -11.42
CA PRO A 133 0.93 12.85 -11.78
C PRO A 133 1.95 11.93 -12.47
N GLY A 134 1.77 10.61 -12.33
CA GLY A 134 2.57 9.59 -13.02
C GLY A 134 3.71 9.00 -12.19
N LEU A 135 3.91 9.44 -10.95
CA LEU A 135 4.81 8.77 -10.01
C LEU A 135 4.23 7.42 -9.61
N ALA A 136 5.07 6.39 -9.53
CA ALA A 136 4.69 5.06 -9.05
C ALA A 136 5.73 4.50 -8.09
N PHE A 137 5.29 3.90 -7.00
CA PHE A 137 6.15 3.32 -5.96
C PHE A 137 5.49 2.11 -5.29
N GLU A 138 6.31 1.26 -4.64
CA GLU A 138 5.96 -0.05 -4.08
C GLU A 138 6.41 -0.19 -2.62
#